data_AF-X1GHC1-F1
#
_entry.id   AF-X1GHC1-F1
#
_cell.length_a   1.000
_cell.length_b   1.000
_cell.length_c   1.000
_cell.angle_alpha   90.00
_cell.angle_beta   90.00
_cell.angle_gamma   90.00
#
_symmetry.space_group_name_H-M   'P 1'
#
loop_
_entity.id
_entity.type
_entity.pdbx_description
1 polymer ?
#
loop_
_entity_poly.entity_id
_entity_poly.type
_entity_poly.pdbx_seq_one_letter_code
_entity_poly.pdbx_strand_id
1 'polypeptide(L)'
;VENEQEIIEQSDVYKIFEQRSLKEDEFLKYFYEKISNEKKNDLLLKLFDTSPNKAKILIKDINYKVPNPVAIVEKILDVIDSQSISEKSDFLKICNVLDCGGNAELRGKFVEKIGKLLQSTDLNSQQIGYEALSEARNIKTRRRSMLKEVFDWLRKPGTTDKYQLFSIRAIYLGYGDLNKEEQNEFLQFIFDELIRKATNEKQINLGFEILKQIKPKYEERKQNYDDIKELIEAGKVEKNFKVTLIKGLFELKPDKTNANNKEYWDWVISEHYKLVK
;
A
#
# COMPACT_ATOMS: atom_id res chain seq x y z
N VAL A 1 44.16 26.92 12.72
CA VAL A 1 43.55 25.67 13.20
C VAL A 1 43.44 24.80 11.97
N GLU A 2 44.32 23.81 11.82
CA GLU A 2 44.21 22.83 10.73
C GLU A 2 42.80 22.24 10.75
N ASN A 3 42.22 22.08 9.56
CA ASN A 3 40.86 21.62 9.40
C ASN A 3 40.77 20.19 9.98
N GLU A 4 40.09 20.01 11.12
CA GLU A 4 39.92 18.71 11.80
C GLU A 4 39.47 17.62 10.82
N GLN A 5 38.65 18.01 9.84
CA GLN A 5 38.23 17.19 8.72
C GLN A 5 39.39 16.72 7.84
N GLU A 6 40.31 17.61 7.43
CA GLU A 6 41.49 17.24 6.63
C GLU A 6 42.42 16.31 7.40
N ILE A 7 42.61 16.54 8.70
CA ILE A 7 43.42 15.67 9.57
C ILE A 7 42.82 14.26 9.60
N ILE A 8 41.49 14.16 9.78
CA ILE A 8 40.79 12.88 9.82
C ILE A 8 40.87 12.18 8.47
N GLU A 9 40.61 12.88 7.35
CA GLU A 9 40.47 12.27 6.03
C GLU A 9 41.79 11.95 5.33
N GLN A 10 42.85 12.72 5.57
CA GLN A 10 44.15 12.55 4.89
C GLN A 10 45.14 11.67 5.67
N SER A 11 44.78 11.22 6.87
CA SER A 11 45.63 10.36 7.70
C SER A 11 45.13 8.91 7.75
N ASP A 12 45.98 8.01 8.21
CA ASP A 12 45.63 6.61 8.49
C ASP A 12 44.53 6.48 9.58
N VAL A 13 44.24 7.56 10.30
CA VAL A 13 43.21 7.63 11.34
C VAL A 13 41.80 7.45 10.75
N TYR A 14 41.57 7.85 9.49
CA TYR A 14 40.26 7.68 8.84
C TYR A 14 39.75 6.24 8.95
N LYS A 15 40.59 5.25 8.62
CA LYS A 15 40.20 3.83 8.61
C LYS A 15 39.88 3.33 10.02
N ILE A 16 40.62 3.80 11.01
CA ILE A 16 40.40 3.45 12.42
C ILE A 16 39.05 4.03 12.88
N PHE A 17 38.79 5.29 12.55
CA PHE A 17 37.56 5.97 12.92
C PHE A 17 36.36 5.37 12.19
N GLU A 18 36.50 5.05 10.91
CA GLU A 18 35.48 4.35 10.14
C GLU A 18 35.14 3.00 10.78
N GLN A 19 36.13 2.15 11.05
CA GLN A 19 35.90 0.85 11.71
C GLN A 19 35.24 0.98 13.09
N ARG A 20 35.62 2.01 13.86
CA ARG A 20 35.01 2.30 15.15
C ARG A 20 33.55 2.74 15.00
N SER A 21 33.26 3.61 14.04
CA SER A 21 31.91 4.12 13.75
C SER A 21 30.94 3.02 13.34
N LEU A 22 31.41 1.96 12.67
CA LEU A 22 30.57 0.81 12.35
C LEU A 22 30.14 0.03 13.62
N LYS A 23 30.94 0.08 14.68
CA LYS A 23 30.70 -0.66 15.94
C LYS A 23 29.95 0.18 16.99
N GLU A 24 30.30 1.45 17.14
CA GLU A 24 29.82 2.33 18.21
C GLU A 24 28.86 3.41 17.68
N ASP A 25 27.60 3.37 18.14
CA ASP A 25 26.53 4.24 17.62
C ASP A 25 26.73 5.72 17.99
N GLU A 26 27.23 6.00 19.20
CA GLU A 26 27.55 7.38 19.61
C GLU A 26 28.70 7.96 18.78
N PHE A 27 29.72 7.15 18.52
CA PHE A 27 30.87 7.55 17.71
C PHE A 27 30.48 7.75 16.24
N LEU A 28 29.52 6.97 15.73
CA LEU A 28 29.03 7.10 14.36
C LEU A 28 28.53 8.51 14.06
N LYS A 29 27.72 9.10 14.94
CA LYS A 29 27.17 10.44 14.73
C LYS A 29 28.27 11.50 14.71
N TYR A 30 29.16 11.46 15.70
CA TYR A 30 30.31 12.36 15.78
C TYR A 30 31.17 12.25 14.51
N PHE A 31 31.55 11.04 14.12
CA PHE A 31 32.39 10.81 12.96
C PHE A 31 31.70 11.27 11.67
N TYR A 32 30.40 10.97 11.51
CA TYR A 32 29.63 11.37 10.35
C TYR A 32 29.61 12.89 10.17
N GLU A 33 29.47 13.68 11.24
CA GLU A 33 29.44 15.14 11.16
C GLU A 33 30.78 15.74 10.71
N LYS A 34 31.89 15.06 10.98
CA LYS A 34 33.26 15.55 10.79
C LYS A 34 33.89 15.22 9.44
N ILE A 35 33.24 14.41 8.62
CA ILE A 35 33.76 13.98 7.32
C ILE A 35 33.02 14.66 6.15
N SER A 36 33.68 14.69 4.99
CA SER A 36 33.21 15.25 3.74
C SER A 36 31.97 14.54 3.23
N ASN A 37 31.22 15.20 2.35
CA ASN A 37 30.02 14.62 1.75
C ASN A 37 30.31 13.32 0.97
N GLU A 38 31.49 13.20 0.35
CA GLU A 38 31.95 11.99 -0.32
C GLU A 38 32.12 10.84 0.69
N LYS A 39 32.87 11.09 1.77
CA LYS A 39 33.09 10.09 2.84
C LYS A 39 31.81 9.75 3.62
N LYS A 40 30.91 10.71 3.83
CA LYS A 40 29.56 10.47 4.39
C LYS A 40 28.79 9.48 3.53
N ASN A 41 28.84 9.62 2.21
CA ASN A 41 28.17 8.70 1.31
C ASN A 41 28.80 7.30 1.38
N ASP A 42 30.13 7.20 1.30
CA ASP A 42 30.84 5.91 1.41
C ASP A 42 30.52 5.19 2.72
N LEU A 43 30.51 5.92 3.83
CA LEU A 43 30.17 5.38 5.14
C LEU A 43 28.73 4.87 5.20
N LEU A 44 27.76 5.61 4.65
CA LEU A 44 26.37 5.14 4.58
C LEU A 44 26.24 3.87 3.74
N LEU A 45 26.89 3.81 2.58
CA LEU A 45 26.88 2.61 1.73
C LEU A 45 27.48 1.40 2.45
N LYS A 46 28.60 1.58 3.17
CA LYS A 46 29.20 0.54 4.03
C LYS A 46 28.29 0.13 5.18
N LEU A 47 27.56 1.08 5.78
CA LEU A 47 26.58 0.76 6.82
C LEU A 47 25.44 -0.10 6.24
N PHE A 48 24.98 0.14 5.01
CA PHE A 48 24.00 -0.75 4.39
C PHE A 48 24.55 -2.17 4.16
N ASP A 49 25.83 -2.32 3.86
CA ASP A 49 26.45 -3.65 3.67
C ASP A 49 26.65 -4.41 4.98
N THR A 50 26.89 -3.72 6.08
CA THR A 50 27.29 -4.32 7.36
C THR A 50 26.19 -4.32 8.41
N SER A 51 25.36 -3.27 8.43
CA SER A 51 24.28 -3.07 9.39
C SER A 51 23.18 -2.13 8.83
N PRO A 52 22.28 -2.64 7.96
CA PRO A 52 21.21 -1.85 7.35
C PRO A 52 20.37 -1.06 8.36
N ASN A 53 20.13 -1.63 9.55
CA ASN A 53 19.38 -0.97 10.61
C ASN A 53 20.13 0.26 11.18
N LYS A 54 21.45 0.22 11.33
CA LYS A 54 22.24 1.40 11.73
C LYS A 54 22.22 2.49 10.65
N ALA A 55 22.36 2.10 9.38
CA ALA A 55 22.25 3.04 8.25
C ALA A 55 20.90 3.77 8.28
N LYS A 56 19.81 3.02 8.47
CA LYS A 56 18.46 3.55 8.60
C LYS A 56 18.34 4.56 9.76
N ILE A 57 18.80 4.20 10.95
CA ILE A 57 18.71 5.07 12.14
C ILE A 57 19.47 6.37 11.88
N LEU A 58 20.69 6.27 11.35
CA LEU A 58 21.49 7.45 11.02
C LEU A 58 20.79 8.37 10.02
N ILE A 59 20.19 7.82 8.95
CA ILE A 59 19.44 8.60 7.96
C ILE A 59 18.26 9.36 8.61
N LYS A 60 17.55 8.72 9.54
CA LYS A 60 16.48 9.37 10.29
C LYS A 60 17.02 10.49 11.19
N ASP A 61 18.13 10.23 11.88
CA ASP A 61 18.76 11.18 12.81
C ASP A 61 19.30 12.44 12.10
N ILE A 62 19.84 12.30 10.90
CA ILE A 62 20.25 13.43 10.06
C ILE A 62 19.09 14.08 9.30
N ASN A 63 17.85 13.73 9.66
CA ASN A 63 16.61 14.23 9.07
C ASN A 63 16.59 14.10 7.53
N TYR A 64 17.00 12.93 7.03
CA TYR A 64 17.03 12.57 5.61
C TYR A 64 17.93 13.46 4.73
N LYS A 65 18.81 14.29 5.31
CA LYS A 65 19.77 15.13 4.59
C LYS A 65 21.01 14.33 4.15
N VAL A 66 20.79 13.34 3.29
CA VAL A 66 21.89 12.51 2.75
C VAL A 66 22.61 13.22 1.59
N PRO A 67 23.95 13.10 1.45
CA PRO A 67 24.69 13.77 0.40
C PRO A 67 24.36 13.31 -1.03
N ASN A 68 24.10 12.01 -1.20
CA ASN A 68 23.76 11.42 -2.50
C ASN A 68 22.49 10.56 -2.38
N PRO A 69 21.30 11.17 -2.48
CA PRO A 69 20.04 10.45 -2.36
C PRO A 69 19.87 9.29 -3.36
N VAL A 70 20.43 9.42 -4.57
CA VAL A 70 20.32 8.39 -5.62
C VAL A 70 21.01 7.11 -5.17
N ALA A 71 22.28 7.19 -4.76
CA ALA A 71 23.05 6.02 -4.33
C ALA A 71 22.44 5.35 -3.09
N ILE A 72 21.92 6.13 -2.15
CA ILE A 72 21.27 5.61 -0.94
C ILE A 72 19.97 4.87 -1.28
N VAL A 73 19.11 5.46 -2.12
CA VAL A 73 17.87 4.82 -2.55
C VAL A 73 18.14 3.54 -3.35
N GLU A 74 19.11 3.58 -4.27
CA GLU A 74 19.52 2.40 -5.02
C GLU A 74 19.95 1.26 -4.08
N LYS A 75 20.83 1.58 -3.14
CA LYS A 75 21.30 0.61 -2.14
C LYS A 75 20.16 0.01 -1.31
N ILE A 76 19.21 0.85 -0.88
CA ILE A 76 18.02 0.39 -0.15
C ILE A 76 17.21 -0.60 -1.01
N LEU A 77 16.92 -0.25 -2.26
CA LEU A 77 16.09 -1.08 -3.15
C LEU A 77 16.76 -2.41 -3.52
N ASP A 78 18.09 -2.46 -3.51
CA ASP A 78 18.87 -3.69 -3.74
C ASP A 78 18.79 -4.65 -2.54
N VAL A 79 18.84 -4.12 -1.31
CA VAL A 79 18.85 -4.97 -0.10
C VAL A 79 17.45 -5.26 0.45
N ILE A 80 16.43 -4.47 0.10
CA ILE A 80 15.11 -4.50 0.78
C ILE A 80 14.47 -5.88 0.84
N ASP A 81 14.64 -6.72 -0.18
CA ASP A 81 13.96 -8.02 -0.26
C ASP A 81 14.44 -8.99 0.83
N SER A 82 15.69 -8.87 1.28
CA SER A 82 16.31 -9.71 2.32
C SER A 82 16.01 -9.26 3.75
N GLN A 83 15.33 -8.13 3.92
CA GLN A 83 15.11 -7.49 5.21
C GLN A 83 13.85 -8.02 5.89
N SER A 84 13.74 -7.82 7.19
CA SER A 84 12.50 -8.14 7.92
C SER A 84 11.34 -7.25 7.47
N ILE A 85 10.11 -7.69 7.76
CA ILE A 85 8.87 -6.94 7.48
C ILE A 85 8.96 -5.51 8.04
N SER A 86 9.36 -5.34 9.30
CA SER A 86 9.51 -4.03 9.94
C SER A 86 10.52 -3.13 9.21
N GLU A 87 11.65 -3.69 8.80
CA GLU A 87 12.69 -2.96 8.07
C GLU A 87 12.25 -2.54 6.67
N LYS A 88 11.48 -3.39 5.97
CA LYS A 88 10.93 -3.06 4.63
C LYS A 88 10.08 -1.79 4.67
N SER A 89 9.20 -1.64 5.67
CA SER A 89 8.36 -0.44 5.82
C SER A 89 9.20 0.83 5.96
N ASP A 90 10.18 0.79 6.87
CA ASP A 90 11.08 1.92 7.08
C ASP A 90 11.91 2.28 5.84
N PHE A 91 12.38 1.27 5.10
CA PHE A 91 13.15 1.47 3.88
C PHE A 91 12.33 2.10 2.76
N LEU A 92 11.08 1.65 2.55
CA LEU A 92 10.19 2.28 1.58
C LEU A 92 9.87 3.73 1.96
N LYS A 93 9.72 4.01 3.26
CA LYS A 93 9.53 5.37 3.75
C LYS A 93 10.74 6.26 3.44
N ILE A 94 11.97 5.78 3.65
CA ILE A 94 13.18 6.52 3.25
C ILE A 94 13.18 6.79 1.74
N CYS A 95 12.91 5.77 0.91
CA CYS A 95 12.83 5.94 -0.54
C CYS A 95 11.80 7.01 -0.95
N ASN A 96 10.65 7.05 -0.28
CA ASN A 96 9.63 8.05 -0.55
C ASN A 96 10.04 9.47 -0.09
N VAL A 97 10.58 9.61 1.13
CA VAL A 97 11.03 10.91 1.67
C VAL A 97 12.16 11.51 0.83
N LEU A 98 13.06 10.67 0.33
CA LEU A 98 14.14 11.08 -0.57
C LEU A 98 13.69 11.26 -2.04
N ASP A 99 12.39 11.16 -2.33
CA ASP A 99 11.83 11.21 -3.69
C ASP A 99 12.52 10.26 -4.68
N CYS A 100 12.93 9.08 -4.20
CA CYS A 100 13.74 8.13 -4.96
C CYS A 100 14.97 8.78 -5.62
N GLY A 101 15.56 9.78 -4.96
CA GLY A 101 16.66 10.61 -5.45
C GLY A 101 16.35 11.44 -6.70
N GLY A 102 15.06 11.71 -7.00
CA GLY A 102 14.62 12.36 -8.23
C GLY A 102 14.78 11.47 -9.49
N ASN A 103 15.20 10.22 -9.32
CA ASN A 103 15.57 9.34 -10.43
C ASN A 103 14.35 8.54 -10.94
N ALA A 104 14.11 8.54 -12.25
CA ALA A 104 12.95 7.90 -12.87
C ALA A 104 13.02 6.36 -12.89
N GLU A 105 14.23 5.80 -12.95
CA GLU A 105 14.49 4.36 -12.87
C GLU A 105 14.27 3.84 -11.45
N LEU A 106 14.82 4.53 -10.44
CA LEU A 106 14.61 4.19 -9.03
C LEU A 106 13.14 4.28 -8.63
N ARG A 107 12.39 5.26 -9.15
CA ARG A 107 10.92 5.29 -8.99
C ARG A 107 10.24 4.07 -9.63
N GLY A 108 10.76 3.57 -10.75
CA GLY A 108 10.31 2.32 -11.37
C GLY A 108 10.53 1.13 -10.45
N LYS A 109 11.76 0.94 -9.96
CA LYS A 109 12.12 -0.12 -9.00
C LYS A 109 11.28 -0.02 -7.72
N PHE A 110 11.09 1.18 -7.17
CA PHE A 110 10.25 1.42 -5.98
C PHE A 110 8.80 0.99 -6.19
N VAL A 111 8.20 1.35 -7.33
CA VAL A 111 6.84 0.91 -7.69
C VAL A 111 6.76 -0.60 -7.85
N GLU A 112 7.78 -1.24 -8.45
CA GLU A 112 7.85 -2.70 -8.56
C GLU A 112 7.87 -3.38 -7.18
N LYS A 113 8.64 -2.85 -6.22
CA LYS A 113 8.67 -3.37 -4.85
C LYS A 113 7.32 -3.26 -4.15
N ILE A 114 6.64 -2.11 -4.30
CA ILE A 114 5.27 -1.93 -3.77
C ILE A 114 4.32 -2.94 -4.41
N GLY A 115 4.36 -3.10 -5.73
CA GLY A 115 3.52 -4.06 -6.46
C GLY A 115 3.73 -5.50 -5.96
N LYS A 116 4.98 -5.94 -5.80
CA LYS A 116 5.31 -7.26 -5.26
C LYS A 116 4.77 -7.49 -3.86
N LEU A 117 4.88 -6.48 -2.99
CA LEU A 117 4.33 -6.55 -1.62
C LEU A 117 2.81 -6.67 -1.63
N LEU A 118 2.12 -5.90 -2.48
CA LEU A 118 0.67 -5.98 -2.66
C LEU A 118 0.20 -7.29 -3.31
N GLN A 119 1.07 -8.00 -4.03
CA GLN A 119 0.79 -9.32 -4.60
C GLN A 119 1.22 -10.49 -3.69
N SER A 120 1.74 -10.21 -2.49
CA SER A 120 2.01 -11.24 -1.49
C SER A 120 0.71 -11.78 -0.90
N THR A 121 0.65 -13.04 -0.48
CA THR A 121 -0.47 -13.56 0.33
C THR A 121 -0.26 -13.36 1.84
N ASP A 122 0.91 -12.88 2.24
CA ASP A 122 1.19 -12.51 3.64
C ASP A 122 0.58 -11.14 3.95
N LEU A 123 -0.30 -11.10 4.96
CA LEU A 123 -1.07 -9.91 5.31
C LEU A 123 -0.18 -8.71 5.68
N ASN A 124 0.90 -8.96 6.42
CA ASN A 124 1.82 -7.91 6.84
C ASN A 124 2.58 -7.31 5.64
N SER A 125 3.02 -8.15 4.71
CA SER A 125 3.65 -7.70 3.47
C SER A 125 2.71 -6.84 2.64
N GLN A 126 1.45 -7.25 2.49
CA GLN A 126 0.47 -6.42 1.77
C GLN A 126 0.21 -5.09 2.48
N GLN A 127 0.10 -5.10 3.81
CA GLN A 127 -0.10 -3.90 4.60
C GLN A 127 1.01 -2.88 4.34
N ILE A 128 2.27 -3.32 4.36
CA ILE A 128 3.42 -2.46 4.06
C ILE A 128 3.33 -1.91 2.63
N GLY A 129 2.99 -2.77 1.65
CA GLY A 129 2.78 -2.32 0.28
C GLY A 129 1.71 -1.22 0.19
N TYR A 130 0.61 -1.38 0.91
CA TYR A 130 -0.48 -0.41 0.96
C TYR A 130 -0.06 0.91 1.64
N GLU A 131 0.61 0.83 2.78
CA GLU A 131 1.13 2.00 3.50
C GLU A 131 2.12 2.77 2.62
N ALA A 132 3.08 2.08 2.00
CA ALA A 132 4.06 2.69 1.11
C ALA A 132 3.39 3.35 -0.11
N LEU A 133 2.38 2.71 -0.71
CA LEU A 133 1.58 3.29 -1.79
C LEU A 133 0.84 4.56 -1.32
N SER A 134 0.24 4.54 -0.13
CA SER A 134 -0.52 5.67 0.41
C SER A 134 0.33 6.91 0.63
N GLU A 135 1.60 6.72 0.98
CA GLU A 135 2.55 7.81 1.18
C GLU A 135 3.24 8.25 -0.12
N ALA A 136 3.22 7.43 -1.17
CA ALA A 136 3.97 7.64 -2.41
C ALA A 136 3.41 8.79 -3.27
N ARG A 137 4.07 9.96 -3.20
CA ARG A 137 3.63 11.19 -3.90
C ARG A 137 4.03 11.22 -5.38
N ASN A 138 5.17 10.65 -5.72
CA ASN A 138 5.85 10.88 -7.00
C ASN A 138 5.79 9.71 -7.99
N ILE A 139 4.81 8.80 -7.79
CA ILE A 139 4.62 7.61 -8.63
C ILE A 139 3.38 7.67 -9.53
N LYS A 140 2.70 8.82 -9.61
CA LYS A 140 1.40 8.97 -10.32
C LYS A 140 1.37 8.35 -11.72
N THR A 141 2.42 8.59 -12.52
CA THR A 141 2.51 8.10 -13.90
C THR A 141 2.61 6.57 -14.02
N ARG A 142 3.10 5.89 -12.97
CA ARG A 142 3.27 4.43 -12.94
C ARG A 142 2.22 3.73 -12.09
N ARG A 143 1.52 4.47 -11.23
CA ARG A 143 0.56 3.94 -10.27
C ARG A 143 -0.56 3.15 -10.94
N ARG A 144 -1.16 3.66 -12.02
CA ARG A 144 -2.20 2.94 -12.77
C ARG A 144 -1.73 1.55 -13.22
N SER A 145 -0.55 1.45 -13.85
CA SER A 145 -0.02 0.18 -14.35
C SER A 145 0.18 -0.82 -13.21
N MET A 146 0.82 -0.39 -12.13
CA MET A 146 1.02 -1.23 -10.94
C MET A 146 -0.30 -1.70 -10.35
N LEU A 147 -1.30 -0.82 -10.21
CA LEU A 147 -2.61 -1.19 -9.68
C LEU A 147 -3.35 -2.16 -10.61
N LYS A 148 -3.21 -1.99 -11.93
CA LYS A 148 -3.74 -2.95 -12.91
C LYS A 148 -3.10 -4.32 -12.75
N GLU A 149 -1.77 -4.39 -12.57
CA GLU A 149 -1.06 -5.64 -12.34
C GLU A 149 -1.47 -6.32 -11.03
N VAL A 150 -1.65 -5.54 -9.95
CA VAL A 150 -2.19 -6.05 -8.67
C VAL A 150 -3.61 -6.58 -8.86
N PHE A 151 -4.47 -5.84 -9.58
CA PHE A 151 -5.84 -6.26 -9.84
C PHE A 151 -5.91 -7.51 -10.73
N ASP A 152 -5.08 -7.61 -11.76
CA ASP A 152 -4.99 -8.78 -12.61
C ASP A 152 -4.52 -10.00 -11.84
N TRP A 153 -3.54 -9.83 -10.95
CA TRP A 153 -3.12 -10.88 -10.02
C TRP A 153 -4.27 -11.34 -9.11
N LEU A 154 -5.06 -10.43 -8.53
CA LEU A 154 -6.23 -10.79 -7.72
C LEU A 154 -7.25 -11.61 -8.51
N ARG A 155 -7.47 -11.29 -9.78
CA ARG A 155 -8.45 -11.98 -10.62
C ARG A 155 -8.00 -13.35 -11.11
N LYS A 156 -6.70 -13.66 -11.12
CA LYS A 156 -6.17 -14.96 -11.62
C LYS A 156 -6.92 -16.16 -11.01
N PRO A 157 -7.40 -17.12 -11.82
CA PRO A 157 -8.15 -18.28 -11.31
C PRO A 157 -7.42 -19.10 -10.23
N GLY A 158 -6.08 -19.08 -10.22
CA GLY A 158 -5.25 -19.79 -9.24
C GLY A 158 -5.10 -19.11 -7.87
N THR A 159 -5.62 -17.89 -7.70
CA THR A 159 -5.61 -17.22 -6.38
C THR A 159 -6.77 -17.77 -5.55
N THR A 160 -6.46 -18.70 -4.63
CA THR A 160 -7.43 -19.43 -3.80
C THR A 160 -8.25 -18.53 -2.89
N ASP A 161 -7.64 -17.45 -2.38
CA ASP A 161 -8.33 -16.44 -1.58
C ASP A 161 -8.36 -15.11 -2.33
N LYS A 162 -9.56 -14.71 -2.78
CA LYS A 162 -9.79 -13.42 -3.43
C LYS A 162 -9.86 -12.27 -2.44
N TYR A 163 -10.05 -12.56 -1.15
CA TYR A 163 -10.11 -11.58 -0.09
C TYR A 163 -8.69 -11.17 0.37
N GLN A 164 -8.08 -10.27 -0.40
CA GLN A 164 -6.77 -9.70 -0.11
C GLN A 164 -6.95 -8.24 0.34
N LEU A 165 -7.22 -8.05 1.64
CA LEU A 165 -7.69 -6.79 2.23
C LEU A 165 -6.91 -5.55 1.76
N PHE A 166 -5.58 -5.58 1.91
CA PHE A 166 -4.75 -4.41 1.62
C PHE A 166 -4.52 -4.21 0.12
N SER A 167 -4.49 -5.27 -0.68
CA SER A 167 -4.42 -5.20 -2.14
C SER A 167 -5.69 -4.58 -2.73
N ILE A 168 -6.86 -4.98 -2.22
CA ILE A 168 -8.16 -4.40 -2.61
C ILE A 168 -8.21 -2.92 -2.23
N ARG A 169 -7.80 -2.57 -1.00
CA ARG A 169 -7.73 -1.18 -0.54
C ARG A 169 -6.75 -0.35 -1.38
N ALA A 170 -5.63 -0.93 -1.81
CA ALA A 170 -4.67 -0.27 -2.69
C ALA A 170 -5.27 0.07 -4.06
N ILE A 171 -6.04 -0.86 -4.65
CA ILE A 171 -6.74 -0.62 -5.92
C ILE A 171 -7.78 0.49 -5.75
N TYR A 172 -8.56 0.44 -4.67
CA TYR A 172 -9.52 1.50 -4.35
C TYR A 172 -8.84 2.87 -4.15
N LEU A 173 -7.72 2.92 -3.43
CA LEU A 173 -6.96 4.15 -3.19
C LEU A 173 -6.55 4.86 -4.48
N GLY A 174 -6.20 4.10 -5.53
CA GLY A 174 -5.90 4.65 -6.85
C GLY A 174 -7.02 4.46 -7.88
N TYR A 175 -8.27 4.29 -7.45
CA TYR A 175 -9.41 4.06 -8.34
C TYR A 175 -9.57 5.16 -9.40
N GLY A 176 -9.31 6.42 -9.02
CA GLY A 176 -9.35 7.55 -9.94
C GLY A 176 -8.24 7.55 -10.99
N ASP A 177 -7.16 6.79 -10.79
CA ASP A 177 -6.06 6.64 -11.74
C ASP A 177 -6.35 5.53 -12.77
N LEU A 178 -7.35 4.67 -12.53
CA LEU A 178 -7.80 3.64 -13.46
C LEU A 178 -8.65 4.22 -14.60
N ASN A 179 -8.61 3.59 -15.77
CA ASN A 179 -9.51 3.94 -16.86
C ASN A 179 -10.96 3.45 -16.58
N LYS A 180 -11.93 3.90 -17.38
CA LYS A 180 -13.36 3.55 -17.17
C LYS A 180 -13.64 2.05 -17.20
N GLU A 181 -12.96 1.31 -18.07
CA GLU A 181 -13.12 -0.14 -18.19
C GLU A 181 -12.58 -0.84 -16.94
N GLU A 182 -11.37 -0.50 -16.51
CA GLU A 182 -10.72 -1.00 -15.29
C GLU A 182 -11.55 -0.67 -14.03
N GLN A 183 -12.10 0.55 -13.94
CA GLN A 183 -13.02 0.95 -12.89
C GLN A 183 -14.30 0.09 -12.88
N ASN A 184 -14.82 -0.23 -14.07
CA ASN A 184 -16.01 -1.04 -14.21
C ASN A 184 -15.78 -2.50 -13.85
N GLU A 185 -14.62 -3.05 -14.23
CA GLU A 185 -14.17 -4.39 -13.86
C GLU A 185 -13.96 -4.49 -12.34
N PHE A 186 -13.35 -3.47 -11.73
CA PHE A 186 -13.14 -3.45 -10.29
C PHE A 186 -14.48 -3.41 -9.54
N LEU A 187 -15.43 -2.58 -9.97
CA LEU A 187 -16.79 -2.59 -9.41
C LEU A 187 -17.46 -3.96 -9.53
N GLN A 188 -17.36 -4.61 -10.69
CA GLN A 188 -17.89 -5.96 -10.88
C GLN A 188 -17.23 -6.96 -9.91
N PHE A 189 -15.90 -6.87 -9.73
CA PHE A 189 -15.17 -7.68 -8.76
C PHE A 189 -15.67 -7.46 -7.32
N ILE A 190 -15.95 -6.21 -6.91
CA ILE A 190 -16.50 -5.93 -5.57
C ILE A 190 -17.87 -6.62 -5.39
N PHE A 191 -18.77 -6.46 -6.36
CA PHE A 191 -20.10 -7.09 -6.29
C PHE A 191 -20.03 -8.62 -6.29
N ASP A 192 -19.24 -9.20 -7.18
CA ASP A 192 -19.16 -10.65 -7.33
C ASP A 192 -18.34 -11.29 -6.21
N GLU A 193 -17.08 -10.90 -6.09
CA GLU A 193 -16.13 -11.60 -5.23
C GLU A 193 -16.27 -11.17 -3.77
N LEU A 194 -16.53 -9.88 -3.48
CA LEU A 194 -16.61 -9.43 -2.08
C LEU A 194 -17.99 -9.51 -1.46
N ILE A 195 -19.06 -9.49 -2.27
CA ILE A 195 -20.43 -9.48 -1.74
C ILE A 195 -21.13 -10.79 -2.04
N ARG A 196 -21.27 -11.18 -3.32
CA ARG A 196 -22.08 -12.33 -3.73
C ARG A 196 -21.43 -13.68 -3.40
N LYS A 197 -20.11 -13.81 -3.59
CA LYS A 197 -19.32 -15.02 -3.33
C LYS A 197 -18.56 -14.96 -2.01
N ALA A 198 -18.92 -14.03 -1.14
CA ALA A 198 -18.22 -13.83 0.11
C ALA A 198 -18.23 -15.11 0.97
N THR A 199 -17.10 -15.44 1.58
CA THR A 199 -16.97 -16.60 2.48
C THR A 199 -17.02 -16.19 3.95
N ASN A 200 -17.02 -14.90 4.24
CA ASN A 200 -17.08 -14.35 5.60
C ASN A 200 -17.64 -12.92 5.61
N GLU A 201 -18.08 -12.45 6.78
CA GLU A 201 -18.67 -11.11 6.93
C GLU A 201 -17.68 -9.96 6.71
N LYS A 202 -16.38 -10.15 7.00
CA LYS A 202 -15.37 -9.10 6.80
C LYS A 202 -15.23 -8.75 5.33
N GLN A 203 -15.33 -9.75 4.45
CA GLN A 203 -15.34 -9.60 3.01
C GLN A 203 -16.54 -8.78 2.51
N ILE A 204 -17.75 -9.10 3.00
CA ILE A 204 -18.98 -8.34 2.67
C ILE A 204 -18.85 -6.89 3.14
N ASN A 205 -18.41 -6.69 4.39
CA ASN A 205 -18.24 -5.36 4.98
C ASN A 205 -17.23 -4.51 4.19
N LEU A 206 -16.10 -5.08 3.78
CA LEU A 206 -15.14 -4.37 2.92
C LEU A 206 -15.76 -3.99 1.58
N GLY A 207 -16.53 -4.89 0.97
CA GLY A 207 -17.23 -4.63 -0.27
C GLY A 207 -18.13 -3.39 -0.15
N PHE A 208 -19.02 -3.36 0.85
CA PHE A 208 -19.89 -2.21 1.08
C PHE A 208 -19.15 -0.95 1.52
N GLU A 209 -18.07 -1.05 2.31
CA GLU A 209 -17.20 0.08 2.65
C GLU A 209 -16.73 0.79 1.37
N ILE A 210 -16.25 0.03 0.39
CA ILE A 210 -15.77 0.54 -0.90
C ILE A 210 -16.93 1.09 -1.74
N LEU A 211 -18.04 0.34 -1.87
CA LEU A 211 -19.19 0.79 -2.65
C LEU A 211 -19.80 2.08 -2.10
N LYS A 212 -19.77 2.31 -0.78
CA LYS A 212 -20.27 3.53 -0.15
C LYS A 212 -19.47 4.76 -0.52
N GLN A 213 -18.18 4.59 -0.81
CA GLN A 213 -17.33 5.68 -1.27
C GLN A 213 -17.49 5.93 -2.77
N ILE A 214 -17.53 4.87 -3.58
CA ILE A 214 -17.68 4.98 -5.04
C ILE A 214 -19.11 5.44 -5.43
N LYS A 215 -20.11 5.02 -4.65
CA LYS A 215 -21.54 5.30 -4.85
C LYS A 215 -22.04 4.90 -6.25
N PRO A 216 -21.88 3.63 -6.67
CA PRO A 216 -22.44 3.19 -7.95
C PRO A 216 -23.95 3.35 -7.94
N LYS A 217 -24.52 3.76 -9.07
CA LYS A 217 -25.97 3.89 -9.19
C LYS A 217 -26.61 2.54 -9.47
N TYR A 218 -27.80 2.34 -8.90
CA TYR A 218 -28.60 1.14 -9.17
C TYR A 218 -28.86 0.96 -10.67
N GLU A 219 -29.23 2.02 -11.39
CA GLU A 219 -29.59 1.92 -12.82
C GLU A 219 -28.41 1.49 -13.69
N GLU A 220 -27.19 1.85 -13.31
CA GLU A 220 -25.96 1.52 -14.03
C GLU A 220 -25.47 0.10 -13.68
N ARG A 221 -25.94 -0.46 -12.56
CA ARG A 221 -25.48 -1.75 -12.00
C ARG A 221 -26.64 -2.65 -11.57
N LYS A 222 -27.78 -2.53 -12.26
CA LYS A 222 -29.04 -3.15 -11.87
C LYS A 222 -28.89 -4.64 -11.56
N GLN A 223 -28.28 -5.38 -12.48
CA GLN A 223 -28.09 -6.82 -12.31
C GLN A 223 -27.29 -7.16 -11.05
N ASN A 224 -26.24 -6.38 -10.72
CA ASN A 224 -25.45 -6.63 -9.52
C ASN A 224 -26.27 -6.47 -8.23
N TYR A 225 -27.16 -5.48 -8.19
CA TYR A 225 -28.05 -5.23 -7.06
C TYR A 225 -29.16 -6.28 -6.97
N ASP A 226 -29.75 -6.64 -8.11
CA ASP A 226 -30.82 -7.63 -8.20
C ASP A 226 -30.29 -9.04 -7.84
N ASP A 227 -29.07 -9.41 -8.27
CA ASP A 227 -28.43 -10.67 -7.88
C ASP A 227 -28.28 -10.80 -6.36
N ILE A 228 -27.96 -9.71 -5.65
CA ILE A 228 -27.89 -9.71 -4.18
C ILE A 228 -29.29 -9.91 -3.58
N LYS A 229 -30.31 -9.24 -4.14
CA LYS A 229 -31.70 -9.41 -3.71
C LYS A 229 -32.17 -10.85 -3.87
N GLU A 230 -31.96 -11.44 -5.05
CA GLU A 230 -32.31 -12.82 -5.35
C GLU A 230 -31.60 -13.80 -4.40
N LEU A 231 -30.32 -13.57 -4.11
CA LEU A 231 -29.54 -14.37 -3.18
C LEU A 231 -30.17 -14.38 -1.77
N ILE A 232 -30.63 -13.21 -1.30
CA ILE A 232 -31.27 -13.04 0.01
C ILE A 232 -32.67 -13.68 0.04
N GLU A 233 -33.48 -13.44 -1.00
CA GLU A 233 -34.85 -13.95 -1.09
C GLU A 233 -34.90 -15.47 -1.26
N ALA A 234 -33.94 -16.04 -1.98
CA ALA A 234 -33.82 -17.48 -2.14
C ALA A 234 -33.41 -18.22 -0.85
N GLY A 235 -33.09 -17.49 0.24
CA GLY A 235 -32.66 -18.09 1.50
C GLY A 235 -31.35 -18.87 1.41
N LYS A 236 -30.52 -18.56 0.40
CA LYS A 236 -29.26 -19.26 0.11
C LYS A 236 -28.07 -18.74 0.94
N VAL A 237 -28.29 -17.72 1.76
CA VAL A 237 -27.27 -17.09 2.61
C VAL A 237 -27.52 -17.38 4.08
N GLU A 238 -26.42 -17.55 4.81
CA GLU A 238 -26.47 -17.66 6.27
C GLU A 238 -27.12 -16.41 6.91
N LYS A 239 -27.74 -16.59 8.07
CA LYS A 239 -28.51 -15.52 8.73
C LYS A 239 -27.69 -14.26 8.99
N ASN A 240 -26.45 -14.43 9.45
CA ASN A 240 -25.50 -13.33 9.67
C ASN A 240 -25.15 -12.62 8.35
N PHE A 241 -24.91 -13.36 7.26
CA PHE A 241 -24.63 -12.75 5.96
C PHE A 241 -25.84 -11.96 5.45
N LYS A 242 -27.05 -12.51 5.57
CA LYS A 242 -28.28 -11.78 5.24
C LYS A 242 -28.35 -10.43 5.98
N VAL A 243 -28.07 -10.43 7.29
CA VAL A 243 -28.07 -9.20 8.09
C VAL A 243 -27.05 -8.19 7.55
N THR A 244 -25.84 -8.65 7.28
CA THR A 244 -24.75 -7.81 6.79
C THR A 244 -25.03 -7.26 5.38
N LEU A 245 -25.58 -8.07 4.48
CA LEU A 245 -25.98 -7.65 3.13
C LEU A 245 -27.08 -6.59 3.16
N ILE A 246 -28.15 -6.80 3.94
CA ILE A 246 -29.26 -5.84 4.05
C ILE A 246 -28.81 -4.52 4.66
N LYS A 247 -27.96 -4.55 5.70
CA LYS A 247 -27.38 -3.33 6.27
C LYS A 247 -26.52 -2.58 5.25
N GLY A 248 -25.65 -3.29 4.55
CA GLY A 248 -24.80 -2.70 3.51
C GLY A 248 -25.61 -2.06 2.38
N LEU A 249 -26.63 -2.77 1.86
CA LEU A 249 -27.54 -2.22 0.84
C LEU A 249 -28.28 -0.98 1.35
N PHE A 250 -28.78 -1.02 2.57
CA PHE A 250 -29.47 0.13 3.18
C PHE A 250 -28.57 1.36 3.26
N GLU A 251 -27.28 1.19 3.57
CA GLU A 251 -26.30 2.28 3.59
C GLU A 251 -25.94 2.84 2.20
N LEU A 252 -26.13 2.06 1.13
CA LEU A 252 -25.94 2.52 -0.26
C LEU A 252 -27.16 3.25 -0.83
N LYS A 253 -28.28 3.28 -0.11
CA LYS A 253 -29.51 3.90 -0.60
C LYS A 253 -29.26 5.38 -0.92
N PRO A 254 -29.64 5.87 -2.11
CA PRO A 254 -29.54 7.29 -2.45
C PRO A 254 -30.56 8.12 -1.65
N ASP A 255 -30.26 9.42 -1.52
CA ASP A 255 -31.16 10.37 -0.86
C ASP A 255 -32.53 10.46 -1.56
N LYS A 256 -32.52 10.35 -2.90
CA LYS A 256 -33.71 10.38 -3.75
C LYS A 256 -33.74 9.15 -4.64
N THR A 257 -34.87 8.46 -4.63
CA THR A 257 -35.19 7.36 -5.56
C THR A 257 -35.95 7.91 -6.77
N ASN A 258 -35.94 7.16 -7.87
CA ASN A 258 -36.71 7.45 -9.07
C ASN A 258 -37.67 6.28 -9.38
N ALA A 259 -38.52 6.44 -10.39
CA ALA A 259 -39.52 5.42 -10.73
C ALA A 259 -38.91 4.05 -11.07
N ASN A 260 -37.68 4.01 -11.61
CA ASN A 260 -37.02 2.78 -12.05
C ASN A 260 -36.40 1.98 -10.90
N ASN A 261 -36.11 2.62 -9.76
CA ASN A 261 -35.41 1.98 -8.64
C ASN A 261 -36.19 2.00 -7.31
N LYS A 262 -37.35 2.67 -7.28
CA LYS A 262 -38.15 2.83 -6.06
C LYS A 262 -38.49 1.49 -5.41
N GLU A 263 -38.98 0.53 -6.19
CA GLU A 263 -39.37 -0.79 -5.68
C GLU A 263 -38.20 -1.53 -5.02
N TYR A 264 -37.02 -1.49 -5.63
CA TYR A 264 -35.82 -2.09 -5.06
C TYR A 264 -35.49 -1.49 -3.70
N TRP A 265 -35.47 -0.16 -3.59
CA TRP A 265 -35.13 0.50 -2.34
C TRP A 265 -36.22 0.37 -1.27
N ASP A 266 -37.50 0.33 -1.64
CA ASP A 266 -38.60 0.05 -0.71
C ASP A 266 -38.47 -1.38 -0.13
N TRP A 267 -38.05 -2.35 -0.95
CA TRP A 267 -37.72 -3.70 -0.48
C TRP A 267 -36.55 -3.70 0.51
N VAL A 268 -35.44 -3.02 0.21
CA VAL A 268 -34.28 -2.91 1.13
C VAL A 268 -34.72 -2.33 2.49
N ILE A 269 -35.52 -1.26 2.47
CA ILE A 269 -36.03 -0.60 3.68
C ILE A 269 -36.89 -1.58 4.51
N SER A 270 -37.81 -2.30 3.84
CA SER A 270 -38.68 -3.28 4.50
C SER A 270 -37.87 -4.38 5.18
N GLU A 271 -36.91 -4.98 4.47
CA GLU A 271 -36.05 -6.03 5.04
C GLU A 271 -35.20 -5.49 6.19
N HIS A 272 -34.65 -4.27 6.08
CA HIS A 272 -33.87 -3.66 7.16
C HIS A 272 -34.70 -3.52 8.44
N TYR A 273 -35.93 -3.01 8.36
CA TYR A 273 -36.80 -2.87 9.54
C TYR A 273 -37.23 -4.21 10.16
N LYS A 274 -37.27 -5.30 9.39
CA LYS A 274 -37.51 -6.65 9.94
C LYS A 274 -36.34 -7.16 10.78
N LEU A 275 -35.12 -6.65 10.56
CA LEU A 275 -33.93 -7.06 11.30
C LEU A 275 -33.73 -6.29 12.62
N VAL A 276 -34.33 -5.11 12.76
CA VAL A 276 -34.19 -4.23 13.95
C VAL A 276 -35.28 -4.48 15.00
N LYS A 277 -36.31 -5.25 14.65
CA LYS A 277 -37.37 -5.69 15.57
C LYS A 277 -37.04 -7.05 16.17
#